data_AF-A0A7S2YVW9-F1
#
_entry.id   AF-A0A7S2YVW9-F1
#
_cell.length_a   1.000
_cell.length_b   1.000
_cell.length_c   1.000
_cell.angle_alpha   90.00
_cell.angle_beta   90.00
_cell.angle_gamma   90.00
#
_symmetry.space_group_name_H-M   'P 1'
#
loop_
_entity.id
_entity.type
_entity.pdbx_description
1 polymer ?
#
loop_
_entity_poly.entity_id
_entity_poly.type
_entity_poly.pdbx_seq_one_letter_code
_entity_poly.pdbx_strand_id
1 'polypeptide(L)'
;MRMRQRMRLFGLVGGGGASSTTLRPEELRQCRFASPDSAELQLSINVGMNGARLSHNHARQYTYVRQTLYLWREIMGDMFRLWCLAEDDLLKRNSYYRLTDTGQGLNRVQAA
;
A
#
# COMPACT_ATOMS: atom_id res chain seq x y z
N MET A 1 25.98 -23.90 -9.40
CA MET A 1 25.07 -23.60 -10.52
C MET A 1 24.08 -22.53 -10.09
N ARG A 2 24.21 -21.28 -10.56
CA ARG A 2 23.23 -20.21 -10.32
C ARG A 2 22.58 -19.84 -11.66
N MET A 3 21.36 -20.33 -11.87
CA MET A 3 20.51 -19.94 -12.99
C MET A 3 20.09 -18.48 -12.82
N ARG A 4 20.59 -17.60 -13.69
CA ARG A 4 20.05 -16.26 -13.88
C ARG A 4 18.90 -16.36 -14.89
N GLN A 5 17.66 -16.43 -14.41
CA GLN A 5 16.50 -16.21 -15.27
C GLN A 5 16.40 -14.72 -15.61
N ARG A 6 16.58 -14.40 -16.89
CA ARG A 6 16.27 -13.08 -17.46
C ARG A 6 14.76 -13.01 -17.65
N MET A 7 14.08 -12.26 -16.79
CA MET A 7 12.67 -11.93 -16.97
C MET A 7 12.58 -10.86 -18.06
N ARG A 8 12.13 -11.24 -19.26
CA ARG A 8 11.81 -10.29 -20.34
C ARG A 8 10.48 -9.65 -20.00
N LEU A 9 10.48 -8.39 -19.58
CA LEU A 9 9.27 -7.58 -19.56
C LEU A 9 9.12 -6.94 -20.94
N PHE A 10 8.21 -7.48 -21.76
CA PHE A 10 7.83 -6.89 -23.04
C PHE A 10 6.91 -5.69 -22.76
N GLY A 11 7.49 -4.49 -22.75
CA GLY A 11 6.73 -3.25 -22.82
C GLY A 11 6.40 -2.94 -24.27
N LEU A 12 5.10 -2.96 -24.61
CA LEU A 12 4.59 -2.47 -25.88
C LEU A 12 4.77 -0.94 -25.92
N VAL A 13 5.68 -0.45 -26.75
CA VAL A 13 5.67 0.96 -27.19
C VAL A 13 5.70 0.93 -28.71
N GLY A 14 4.66 1.49 -29.31
CA GLY A 14 4.48 1.56 -30.74
C GLY A 14 5.49 2.50 -31.41
N GLY A 15 5.76 2.19 -32.68
CA GLY A 15 6.32 3.14 -33.65
C GLY A 15 7.83 3.17 -33.78
N GLY A 16 8.35 2.34 -34.70
CA GLY A 16 9.46 2.71 -35.58
C GLY A 16 10.88 2.69 -35.01
N GLY A 17 11.67 1.69 -35.44
CA GLY A 17 13.14 1.73 -35.42
C GLY A 17 13.78 0.98 -34.26
N ALA A 18 14.21 -0.26 -34.52
CA ALA A 18 15.01 -1.05 -33.60
C ALA A 18 16.41 -0.43 -33.44
N SER A 19 16.56 0.52 -32.52
CA SER A 19 17.85 0.89 -31.96
C SER A 19 17.94 0.31 -30.56
N SER A 20 18.73 -0.76 -30.43
CA SER A 20 19.03 -1.41 -29.15
C SER A 20 19.97 -0.51 -28.34
N THR A 21 19.45 0.58 -27.77
CA THR A 21 20.21 1.41 -26.85
C THR A 21 20.39 0.62 -25.55
N THR A 22 21.60 0.10 -25.35
CA THR A 22 22.01 -0.50 -24.09
C THR A 22 22.10 0.65 -23.09
N LEU A 23 21.04 0.86 -22.31
CA LEU A 23 21.04 1.84 -21.23
C LEU A 23 22.15 1.46 -20.25
N ARG A 24 23.15 2.32 -20.14
CA ARG A 24 24.30 2.11 -19.26
C ARG A 24 23.85 2.20 -17.79
N PRO A 25 24.49 1.49 -16.85
CA PRO A 25 24.13 1.57 -15.43
C PRO A 25 24.20 2.98 -14.84
N GLU A 26 24.99 3.89 -15.41
CA GLU A 26 25.02 5.30 -15.00
C GLU A 26 23.72 6.08 -15.27
N GLU A 27 22.88 5.66 -16.23
CA GLU A 27 21.61 6.34 -16.52
C GLU A 27 20.49 5.97 -15.53
N LEU A 28 20.64 4.85 -14.80
CA LEU A 28 19.75 4.49 -13.69
C LEU A 28 19.89 5.39 -12.47
N ARG A 29 20.89 6.30 -12.46
CA ARG A 29 21.05 7.31 -11.39
C ARG A 29 20.22 8.57 -11.63
N GLN A 30 19.55 8.68 -12.78
CA GLN A 30 18.78 9.88 -13.15
C GLN A 30 17.26 9.69 -12.96
N CYS A 31 16.83 8.98 -11.92
CA CYS A 31 15.51 9.28 -11.34
C CYS A 31 15.63 10.63 -10.64
N ARG A 32 15.56 11.72 -11.41
CA ARG A 32 15.50 13.07 -10.88
C ARG A 32 14.27 13.12 -9.98
N PHE A 33 14.47 13.15 -8.67
CA PHE A 33 13.39 13.46 -7.75
C PHE A 33 12.81 14.79 -8.20
N ALA A 34 11.56 14.77 -8.66
CA ALA A 34 10.87 15.98 -9.06
C ALA A 34 10.89 16.96 -7.88
N SER A 35 11.04 18.25 -8.17
CA SER A 35 10.97 19.28 -7.14
C SER A 35 9.68 19.09 -6.33
N PRO A 36 9.70 19.17 -4.99
CA PRO A 36 8.52 18.92 -4.16
C PRO A 36 7.31 19.80 -4.54
N ASP A 37 7.56 20.94 -5.17
CA ASP A 37 6.53 21.88 -5.63
C ASP A 37 6.14 21.69 -7.11
N SER A 38 6.57 20.60 -7.76
CA SER A 38 6.16 20.33 -9.13
C SER A 38 4.67 19.98 -9.18
N ALA A 39 3.97 20.47 -10.21
CA ALA A 39 2.57 20.13 -10.45
C ALA A 39 2.34 18.62 -10.58
N GLU A 40 3.37 17.87 -10.98
CA GLU A 40 3.35 16.39 -11.08
C GLU A 40 3.24 15.70 -9.72
N LEU A 41 3.69 16.33 -8.63
CA LEU A 41 3.59 15.80 -7.26
C LEU A 41 2.36 16.34 -6.51
N GLN A 42 1.50 17.09 -7.19
CA GLN A 42 0.33 17.70 -6.56
C GLN A 42 -0.78 16.66 -6.27
N LEU A 43 -0.83 16.21 -5.02
CA LEU A 43 -1.85 15.29 -4.48
C LEU A 43 -3.28 15.85 -4.27
N SER A 44 -3.61 17.07 -4.74
CA SER A 44 -4.93 17.63 -4.47
C SER A 44 -6.05 16.87 -5.19
N ILE A 45 -7.16 16.61 -4.51
CA ILE A 45 -8.35 15.99 -5.08
C ILE A 45 -9.43 17.08 -5.18
N ASN A 46 -10.05 17.23 -6.34
CA ASN A 46 -11.14 18.18 -6.54
C ASN A 46 -12.42 17.41 -6.82
N VAL A 47 -13.52 17.78 -6.17
CA VAL A 47 -14.84 17.21 -6.41
C VAL A 47 -15.22 17.28 -7.89
N GLY A 48 -15.82 16.22 -8.42
CA GLY A 48 -16.22 16.12 -9.82
C GLY A 48 -15.08 15.71 -10.77
N MET A 49 -13.82 15.86 -10.37
CA MET A 49 -12.69 15.36 -11.15
C MET A 49 -12.53 13.85 -10.92
N ASN A 50 -12.55 13.05 -12.00
CA ASN A 50 -12.48 11.58 -11.95
C ASN A 50 -13.51 10.92 -11.00
N GLY A 51 -14.68 11.54 -10.82
CA GLY A 51 -15.72 11.03 -9.92
C GLY A 51 -15.44 11.21 -8.43
N ALA A 52 -14.46 12.02 -8.05
CA ALA A 52 -14.21 12.36 -6.66
C ALA A 52 -15.42 13.05 -6.03
N ARG A 53 -15.86 12.57 -4.86
CA ARG A 53 -17.01 13.15 -4.11
C ARG A 53 -16.59 14.20 -3.08
N LEU A 54 -15.29 14.33 -2.84
CA LEU A 54 -14.71 15.21 -1.82
C LEU A 54 -13.57 16.03 -2.42
N SER A 55 -13.43 17.27 -1.95
CA SER A 55 -12.33 18.18 -2.32
C SER A 55 -11.33 18.32 -1.17
N HIS A 56 -10.05 18.14 -1.48
CA HIS A 56 -8.94 18.28 -0.55
C HIS A 56 -7.75 18.95 -1.24
N ASN A 57 -7.20 19.98 -0.61
CA ASN A 57 -5.95 20.59 -1.08
C ASN A 57 -4.76 19.66 -0.87
N HIS A 58 -3.65 19.98 -1.54
CA HIS A 58 -2.41 19.20 -1.48
C HIS A 58 -1.94 18.97 -0.03
N ALA A 59 -1.89 20.03 0.79
CA ALA A 59 -1.42 19.94 2.18
C ALA A 59 -2.24 18.96 3.04
N ARG A 60 -3.57 18.93 2.86
CA ARG A 60 -4.46 18.02 3.57
C ARG A 60 -4.25 16.58 3.11
N GLN A 61 -4.12 16.36 1.81
CA GLN A 61 -3.86 15.02 1.27
C GLN A 61 -2.49 14.49 1.68
N TYR A 62 -1.47 15.33 1.61
CA TYR A 62 -0.14 15.00 2.13
C TYR A 62 -0.21 14.60 3.60
N THR A 63 -0.99 15.32 4.42
CA THR A 63 -1.14 15.00 5.84
C THR A 63 -1.81 13.64 6.05
N TYR A 64 -2.86 13.31 5.31
CA TYR A 64 -3.52 12.00 5.40
C TYR A 64 -2.60 10.85 4.99
N VAL A 65 -1.89 11.00 3.86
CA VAL A 65 -0.92 10.00 3.40
C VAL A 65 0.17 9.82 4.44
N ARG A 66 0.73 10.93 4.96
CA ARG A 66 1.76 10.90 6.00
C ARG A 66 1.28 10.20 7.27
N GLN A 67 0.09 10.55 7.78
CA GLN A 67 -0.50 9.92 8.96
C GLN A 67 -0.74 8.42 8.74
N THR A 68 -1.23 8.05 7.57
CA THR A 68 -1.46 6.65 7.20
C THR A 68 -0.13 5.89 7.15
N LEU A 69 0.91 6.45 6.55
CA LEU A 69 2.24 5.83 6.51
C LEU A 69 2.88 5.70 7.91
N TYR A 70 2.71 6.70 8.78
CA TYR A 70 3.16 6.59 10.17
C TYR A 70 2.41 5.49 10.91
N LEU A 71 1.08 5.44 10.77
CA LEU A 71 0.27 4.38 11.36
C LEU A 71 0.74 3.00 10.90
N TRP A 72 0.94 2.80 9.60
CA TRP A 72 1.43 1.54 9.05
C TRP A 72 2.83 1.18 9.54
N ARG A 73 3.73 2.17 9.68
CA ARG A 73 5.06 1.95 10.27
C ARG A 73 4.94 1.39 11.69
N GLU A 74 4.10 1.99 12.53
CA GLU A 74 3.93 1.55 13.92
C GLU A 74 3.26 0.16 13.99
N ILE A 75 2.21 -0.08 13.20
CA ILE A 75 1.55 -1.40 13.11
C ILE A 75 2.54 -2.47 12.67
N MET A 76 3.35 -2.20 11.65
CA MET A 76 4.34 -3.16 11.15
C MET A 76 5.44 -3.43 12.19
N GLY A 77 5.83 -2.41 12.97
CA GLY A 77 6.78 -2.56 14.07
C GLY A 77 6.30 -3.54 15.14
N ASP A 78 5.01 -3.47 15.48
CA ASP A 78 4.40 -4.35 16.48
C ASP A 78 3.71 -5.59 15.89
N MET A 79 3.76 -5.81 14.58
CA MET A 79 2.93 -6.83 13.91
C MET A 79 3.17 -8.23 14.45
N PHE A 80 4.43 -8.62 14.68
CA PHE A 80 4.74 -9.94 15.24
C PHE A 80 4.20 -10.11 16.66
N ARG A 81 4.28 -9.06 17.49
CA ARG A 81 3.73 -9.09 18.85
C ARG A 81 2.21 -9.19 18.82
N LEU A 82 1.56 -8.37 17.98
CA LEU A 82 0.10 -8.40 17.81
C LEU A 82 -0.37 -9.78 17.34
N TRP A 83 0.37 -10.41 16.41
CA TRP A 83 0.08 -11.77 15.98
C TRP A 83 0.21 -12.77 17.14
N CYS A 84 1.32 -12.78 17.88
CA CYS A 84 1.47 -13.71 19.01
C CYS A 84 0.36 -13.53 20.07
N LEU A 85 -0.05 -12.30 20.35
CA LEU A 85 -1.16 -12.03 21.27
C LEU A 85 -2.51 -12.52 20.71
N ALA A 86 -2.74 -12.37 19.41
CA ALA A 86 -3.95 -12.87 18.77
C ALA A 86 -4.02 -14.40 18.79
N GLU A 87 -2.90 -15.10 18.59
CA GLU A 87 -2.84 -16.56 18.72
C GLU A 87 -3.11 -17.02 20.15
N ASP A 88 -2.52 -16.35 21.14
CA ASP A 88 -2.75 -16.68 22.56
C ASP A 88 -4.23 -16.46 22.95
N ASP A 89 -4.86 -15.39 22.47
CA ASP A 89 -6.28 -15.14 22.70
C ASP A 89 -7.18 -16.16 21.99
N LEU A 90 -6.85 -16.53 20.75
CA LEU A 90 -7.60 -17.53 19.97
C LEU A 90 -7.54 -18.92 20.62
N LEU A 91 -6.39 -19.29 21.19
CA LEU A 91 -6.13 -20.61 21.79
C LEU A 91 -6.42 -20.66 23.29
N LYS A 92 -6.97 -19.59 23.86
CA LYS A 92 -7.24 -19.46 25.28
C LYS A 92 -8.30 -20.46 25.72
N ARG A 93 -7.88 -21.47 26.50
CA ARG A 93 -8.74 -22.58 26.95
C ARG A 93 -9.99 -22.16 27.73
N ASN A 94 -9.97 -20.97 28.34
CA ASN A 94 -11.10 -20.47 29.14
C ASN A 94 -12.03 -19.53 28.35
N SER A 95 -11.75 -19.27 27.07
CA SER A 95 -12.60 -18.42 26.24
C SER A 95 -13.05 -19.19 25.01
N TYR A 96 -14.33 -19.57 24.99
CA TYR A 96 -14.92 -20.36 23.91
C TYR A 96 -15.79 -19.47 23.03
N TYR A 97 -15.71 -19.69 21.73
CA TYR A 97 -16.63 -19.06 20.78
C TYR A 97 -18.06 -19.59 20.98
N ARG A 98 -18.99 -18.68 21.24
CA ARG A 98 -20.43 -18.97 21.31
C ARG A 98 -21.13 -18.43 20.08
N LEU A 99 -22.08 -19.19 19.55
CA LEU A 99 -22.97 -18.67 18.52
C LEU A 99 -23.97 -17.71 19.17
N THR A 100 -23.98 -16.45 18.74
CA THR A 100 -24.80 -15.38 19.32
C THR A 100 -25.41 -14.55 18.21
N ASP A 101 -26.68 -14.21 18.37
CA ASP A 101 -27.35 -13.26 17.49
C ASP A 101 -26.87 -11.84 17.82
N THR A 102 -26.29 -11.18 16.81
CA THR A 102 -25.72 -9.83 16.94
C THR A 102 -26.65 -8.74 16.40
N GLY A 103 -27.87 -9.10 15.97
CA GLY A 103 -28.77 -8.19 15.25
C GLY A 103 -28.39 -7.97 13.78
N GLN A 104 -27.26 -8.54 13.33
CA GLN A 104 -26.87 -8.68 11.92
C GLN A 104 -26.87 -10.15 11.47
N GLY A 105 -27.45 -11.03 12.28
CA GLY A 105 -27.41 -12.49 12.12
C GLY A 105 -26.58 -13.19 13.20
N LEU A 106 -26.51 -14.52 13.08
CA LEU A 106 -25.80 -15.40 14.00
C LEU A 106 -24.30 -15.39 13.71
N ASN A 107 -23.50 -14.94 14.68
CA ASN A 107 -22.05 -14.88 14.59
C ASN A 107 -21.41 -15.69 15.73
N ARG A 108 -20.24 -16.28 15.47
CA ARG A 108 -19.42 -16.89 16.52
C ARG A 108 -18.63 -15.79 17.21
N VAL A 109 -18.90 -15.57 18.49
CA VAL A 109 -18.30 -14.48 19.28
C VAL A 109 -17.57 -15.08 20.47
N GLN A 110 -16.35 -14.59 20.70
CA GLN A 110 -15.58 -14.87 21.90
C GLN A 110 -15.88 -13.78 22.94
N ALA A 111 -16.07 -14.15 24.20
CA ALA A 111 -16.23 -13.17 25.26
C ALA A 111 -14.88 -12.46 25.51
N ALA A 112 -14.93 -11.14 25.64
CA ALA A 112 -13.76 -10.29 25.90
C ALA A 112 -13.25 -10.45 27.34
#